data_AF-A0ABD1ETA2-F1
#
_entry.id   AF-A0ABD1ETA2-F1
#
_cell.length_a   1.000
_cell.length_b   1.000
_cell.length_c   1.000
_cell.angle_alpha   90.00
_cell.angle_beta   90.00
_cell.angle_gamma   90.00
#
_symmetry.space_group_name_H-M   'P 1'
#
loop_
_entity.id
_entity.type
_entity.pdbx_description
1 polymer ?
#
loop_
_entity_poly.entity_id
_entity_poly.type
_entity_poly.pdbx_seq_one_letter_code
_entity_poly.pdbx_strand_id
1 'polypeptide(L)'
;MWKLLLLILGVQLIHGFIELYETEHAQQELADKISDTASITKAKELIDKMKAGIGGSTIAIHHPSGKRFIHRNKWMMLCHGMISEENGHCNGQALESLTAFKTQTISDYCYIKQFHSINETLCLSTHPVNMSYENNTVFCEATTEHFPVLTISIEDYLKSCEKISSSVTYIYFASDCDPEHVQIPNENTHVRCENFSDEMKSKKIMKKFDFAFNKTGICVFTEKDKFVLNLLQYLKQ
;
A
#
# COMPACT_ATOMS: atom_id res chain seq x y z
N MET A 1 70.35 -15.86 -5.70
CA MET A 1 69.13 -16.46 -6.27
C MET A 1 68.00 -16.68 -5.25
N TRP A 2 68.27 -17.02 -3.99
CA TRP A 2 67.19 -17.31 -3.02
C TRP A 2 66.31 -16.12 -2.60
N LYS A 3 66.84 -14.89 -2.58
CA LYS A 3 66.08 -13.68 -2.25
C LYS A 3 65.00 -13.29 -3.27
N LEU A 4 65.12 -13.74 -4.53
CA LEU A 4 64.16 -13.40 -5.59
C LEU A 4 62.92 -14.32 -5.54
N LEU A 5 63.09 -15.56 -5.09
CA LEU A 5 61.99 -16.54 -4.97
C LEU A 5 61.02 -16.19 -3.82
N LEU A 6 61.53 -15.65 -2.72
CA LEU A 6 60.74 -15.23 -1.56
C LEU A 6 59.83 -14.01 -1.85
N LEU A 7 60.25 -13.12 -2.75
CA LEU A 7 59.48 -11.95 -3.15
C LEU A 7 58.29 -12.32 -4.06
N ILE A 8 58.45 -13.33 -4.93
CA ILE A 8 57.39 -13.78 -5.84
C ILE A 8 56.29 -14.53 -5.08
N LEU A 9 56.66 -15.37 -4.10
CA LEU A 9 55.70 -16.08 -3.23
C LEU A 9 54.94 -15.13 -2.29
N GLY A 10 55.57 -14.06 -1.80
CA GLY A 10 54.91 -13.05 -0.97
C GLY A 10 53.87 -12.23 -1.73
N VAL A 11 54.14 -11.87 -3.00
CA VAL A 11 53.23 -11.05 -3.82
C VAL A 11 52.00 -11.85 -4.28
N GLN A 12 52.12 -13.15 -4.53
CA GLN A 12 50.98 -14.00 -4.89
C GLN A 12 50.01 -14.24 -3.72
N LEU A 13 50.53 -14.34 -2.49
CA LEU A 13 49.69 -14.45 -1.29
C LEU A 13 48.91 -13.16 -1.04
N ILE A 14 49.54 -11.99 -1.17
CA ILE A 14 48.87 -10.70 -0.92
C ILE A 14 47.76 -10.42 -1.95
N HIS A 15 47.94 -10.77 -3.23
CA HIS A 15 46.89 -10.61 -4.24
C HIS A 15 45.68 -11.53 -3.99
N GLY A 16 45.92 -12.79 -3.59
CA GLY A 16 44.83 -13.71 -3.25
C GLY A 16 44.01 -13.29 -2.03
N PHE A 17 44.62 -12.62 -1.04
CA PHE A 17 43.90 -12.07 0.12
C PHE A 17 43.08 -10.82 -0.20
N ILE A 18 43.54 -9.96 -1.12
CA ILE A 18 42.80 -8.76 -1.53
C ILE A 18 41.57 -9.15 -2.36
N GLU A 19 41.70 -10.09 -3.32
CA GLU A 19 40.57 -10.59 -4.10
C GLU A 19 39.51 -11.29 -3.23
N LEU A 20 39.92 -12.11 -2.26
CA LEU A 20 38.97 -12.75 -1.33
C LEU A 20 38.23 -11.73 -0.46
N TYR A 21 38.93 -10.73 0.09
CA TYR A 21 38.31 -9.70 0.93
C TYR A 21 37.36 -8.77 0.15
N GLU A 22 37.70 -8.42 -1.09
CA GLU A 22 36.83 -7.64 -1.98
C GLU A 22 35.59 -8.45 -2.41
N THR A 23 35.73 -9.76 -2.66
CA THR A 23 34.58 -10.62 -2.96
C THR A 23 33.67 -10.85 -1.76
N GLU A 24 34.20 -11.00 -0.54
CA GLU A 24 33.41 -11.12 0.69
C GLU A 24 32.63 -9.83 1.00
N HIS A 25 33.26 -8.66 0.87
CA HIS A 25 32.56 -7.37 1.01
C HIS A 25 31.47 -7.18 -0.03
N ALA A 26 31.74 -7.49 -1.30
CA ALA A 26 30.74 -7.39 -2.37
C ALA A 26 29.58 -8.39 -2.17
N GLN A 27 29.85 -9.60 -1.68
CA GLN A 27 28.82 -10.59 -1.36
C GLN A 27 27.97 -10.15 -0.16
N GLN A 28 28.58 -9.54 0.85
CA GLN A 28 27.87 -9.03 2.02
C GLN A 28 27.01 -7.82 1.67
N GLU A 29 27.51 -6.87 0.87
CA GLU A 29 26.71 -5.73 0.37
C GLU A 29 25.54 -6.19 -0.50
N LEU A 30 25.73 -7.23 -1.33
CA LEU A 30 24.66 -7.82 -2.12
C LEU A 30 23.63 -8.53 -1.23
N ALA A 31 24.08 -9.28 -0.22
CA ALA A 31 23.20 -9.94 0.74
C ALA A 31 22.36 -8.92 1.53
N ASP A 32 22.97 -7.82 1.96
CA ASP A 32 22.29 -6.71 2.65
C ASP A 32 21.25 -6.04 1.74
N LYS A 33 21.59 -5.77 0.46
CA LYS A 33 20.64 -5.22 -0.52
C LYS A 33 19.46 -6.16 -0.80
N ILE A 34 19.71 -7.47 -0.89
CA ILE A 34 18.66 -8.47 -1.10
C ILE A 34 17.76 -8.55 0.15
N SER A 35 18.34 -8.55 1.34
CA SER A 35 17.63 -8.54 2.61
C SER A 35 16.75 -7.29 2.76
N ASP A 36 17.30 -6.11 2.47
CA ASP A 36 16.55 -4.85 2.51
C ASP A 36 15.40 -4.86 1.49
N THR A 37 15.64 -5.32 0.27
CA THR A 37 14.59 -5.44 -0.76
C THR A 37 13.47 -6.38 -0.33
N ALA A 38 13.81 -7.52 0.29
CA ALA A 38 12.84 -8.45 0.83
C ALA A 38 12.03 -7.81 1.98
N SER A 39 12.69 -7.06 2.86
CA SER A 39 12.04 -6.36 3.96
C SER A 39 11.06 -5.28 3.46
N ILE A 40 11.43 -4.51 2.42
CA ILE A 40 10.57 -3.51 1.79
C ILE A 40 9.37 -4.18 1.12
N THR A 41 9.59 -5.31 0.43
CA THR A 41 8.52 -6.08 -0.22
C THR A 41 7.51 -6.58 0.82
N LYS A 42 7.99 -7.17 1.91
CA LYS A 42 7.14 -7.59 3.04
C LYS A 42 6.39 -6.41 3.66
N ALA A 43 7.03 -5.27 3.81
CA ALA A 43 6.38 -4.07 4.33
C ALA A 43 5.24 -3.59 3.41
N LYS A 44 5.44 -3.63 2.09
CA LYS A 44 4.40 -3.33 1.11
C LYS A 44 3.21 -4.28 1.26
N GLU A 45 3.45 -5.58 1.37
CA GLU A 45 2.38 -6.57 1.56
C GLU A 45 1.59 -6.32 2.86
N LEU A 46 2.27 -6.00 3.95
CA LEU A 46 1.63 -5.67 5.23
C LEU A 46 0.79 -4.39 5.11
N ILE A 47 1.31 -3.36 4.44
CA ILE A 47 0.57 -2.12 4.17
C ILE A 47 -0.67 -2.41 3.30
N ASP A 48 -0.54 -3.24 2.27
CA ASP A 48 -1.66 -3.60 1.40
C ASP A 48 -2.72 -4.42 2.16
N LYS A 49 -2.31 -5.33 3.07
CA LYS A 49 -3.23 -6.00 4.01
C LYS A 49 -3.98 -5.02 4.89
N MET A 50 -3.27 -4.06 5.50
CA MET A 50 -3.88 -3.01 6.31
C MET A 50 -4.84 -2.16 5.48
N LYS A 51 -4.47 -1.73 4.28
CA LYS A 51 -5.38 -0.98 3.39
C LYS A 51 -6.63 -1.78 3.05
N ALA A 52 -6.51 -3.09 2.83
CA ALA A 52 -7.62 -3.98 2.53
C ALA A 52 -8.47 -4.34 3.77
N GLY A 53 -8.04 -3.98 4.98
CA GLY A 53 -8.71 -4.37 6.23
C GLY A 53 -8.68 -5.89 6.44
N ILE A 54 -7.57 -6.54 6.09
CA ILE A 54 -7.35 -7.97 6.38
C ILE A 54 -6.92 -8.10 7.84
N GLY A 55 -7.49 -9.08 8.55
CA GLY A 55 -7.21 -9.31 9.96
C GLY A 55 -7.66 -8.17 10.89
N GLY A 56 -8.61 -7.36 10.45
CA GLY A 56 -9.04 -6.16 11.17
C GLY A 56 -10.09 -5.35 10.40
N SER A 57 -10.13 -4.05 10.67
CA SER A 57 -11.03 -3.10 10.00
C SER A 57 -10.26 -1.84 9.66
N THR A 58 -10.44 -1.30 8.46
CA THR A 58 -9.74 -0.08 8.03
C THR A 58 -10.73 1.00 7.65
N ILE A 59 -10.56 2.20 8.20
CA ILE A 59 -11.28 3.38 7.74
C ILE A 59 -10.41 4.08 6.70
N ALA A 60 -10.91 4.19 5.46
CA ALA A 60 -10.31 4.98 4.40
C ALA A 60 -11.03 6.33 4.28
N ILE A 61 -10.29 7.43 4.42
CA ILE A 61 -10.80 8.80 4.35
C ILE A 61 -10.19 9.49 3.14
N HIS A 62 -11.03 9.78 2.15
CA HIS A 62 -10.62 10.34 0.87
C HIS A 62 -10.64 11.87 0.91
N HIS A 63 -9.54 12.51 0.51
CA HIS A 63 -9.38 13.96 0.52
C HIS A 63 -9.27 14.52 -0.91
N PRO A 64 -9.93 15.65 -1.23
CA PRO A 64 -10.56 16.58 -0.27
C PRO A 64 -12.04 16.30 0.05
N SER A 65 -12.70 15.35 -0.61
CA SER A 65 -14.15 15.13 -0.44
C SER A 65 -14.58 14.81 1.00
N GLY A 66 -13.69 14.23 1.80
CA GLY A 66 -13.97 13.76 3.16
C GLY A 66 -14.81 12.48 3.21
N LYS A 67 -15.08 11.85 2.05
CA LYS A 67 -15.85 10.61 1.97
C LYS A 67 -15.10 9.49 2.67
N ARG A 68 -15.85 8.66 3.39
CA ARG A 68 -15.29 7.61 4.25
C ARG A 68 -15.82 6.25 3.82
N PHE A 69 -14.93 5.26 3.86
CA PHE A 69 -15.26 3.88 3.62
C PHE A 69 -14.66 3.01 4.71
N ILE A 70 -15.31 1.89 4.98
CA ILE A 70 -14.77 0.83 5.82
C ILE A 70 -14.30 -0.28 4.88
N HIS A 71 -13.02 -0.64 4.95
CA HIS A 71 -12.48 -1.80 4.29
C HIS A 71 -12.43 -2.96 5.27
N ARG A 72 -12.96 -4.12 4.88
CA ARG A 72 -12.80 -5.40 5.59
C ARG A 72 -12.63 -6.53 4.61
N ASN A 73 -11.56 -7.29 4.74
CA ASN A 73 -11.26 -8.42 3.85
C ASN A 73 -11.40 -8.06 2.36
N LYS A 74 -10.83 -6.90 1.97
CA LYS A 74 -10.86 -6.32 0.60
C LYS A 74 -12.21 -5.72 0.17
N TRP A 75 -13.26 -5.82 0.99
CA TRP A 75 -14.55 -5.21 0.68
C TRP A 75 -14.59 -3.75 1.08
N MET A 76 -14.92 -2.87 0.14
CA MET A 76 -15.20 -1.47 0.42
C MET A 76 -16.67 -1.29 0.79
N MET A 77 -16.94 -0.72 1.96
CA MET A 77 -18.29 -0.62 2.52
C MET A 77 -18.60 0.80 3.01
N LEU A 78 -19.87 1.16 2.96
CA LEU A 78 -20.44 2.38 3.51
C LEU A 78 -21.07 2.08 4.87
N CYS A 79 -20.73 2.89 5.86
CA CYS A 79 -21.39 2.90 7.15
C CYS A 79 -22.47 3.98 7.18
N HIS A 80 -23.73 3.58 7.37
CA HIS A 80 -24.86 4.49 7.52
C HIS A 80 -25.06 4.97 8.97
N GLY A 81 -24.35 4.34 9.90
CA GLY A 81 -24.32 4.70 11.32
C GLY A 81 -23.08 5.51 11.72
N MET A 82 -22.71 5.41 12.99
CA MET A 82 -21.48 5.99 13.52
C MET A 82 -20.35 4.97 13.48
N ILE A 83 -19.16 5.36 13.04
CA ILE A 83 -18.00 4.48 13.12
C ILE A 83 -17.41 4.58 14.52
N SER A 84 -17.29 3.45 15.21
CA SER A 84 -16.66 3.32 16.51
C SER A 84 -15.20 3.75 16.46
N GLU A 85 -14.82 4.62 17.38
CA GLU A 85 -13.44 5.06 17.57
C GLU A 85 -12.58 3.98 18.23
N GLU A 86 -13.19 2.96 18.84
CA GLU A 86 -12.43 1.94 19.57
C GLU A 86 -11.86 0.86 18.66
N ASN A 87 -12.62 0.47 17.63
CA ASN A 87 -12.37 -0.71 16.82
C ASN A 87 -12.72 -0.52 15.32
N GLY A 88 -13.17 0.67 14.91
CA GLY A 88 -13.52 0.94 13.51
C GLY A 88 -14.78 0.21 13.03
N HIS A 89 -15.62 -0.31 13.92
CA HIS A 89 -16.89 -0.94 13.56
C HIS A 89 -17.96 0.10 13.23
N CYS A 90 -18.84 -0.23 12.28
CA CYS A 90 -20.04 0.56 12.04
C CYS A 90 -21.08 0.23 13.11
N ASN A 91 -21.41 1.20 13.95
CA ASN A 91 -22.46 1.13 14.95
C ASN A 91 -23.74 1.76 14.37
N GLY A 92 -24.79 0.96 14.22
CA GLY A 92 -26.12 1.43 13.83
C GLY A 92 -27.20 0.59 14.49
N GLN A 93 -28.42 1.15 14.57
CA GLN A 93 -29.57 0.47 15.18
C GLN A 93 -30.15 -0.65 14.29
N ALA A 94 -29.67 -0.79 13.05
CA ALA A 94 -30.20 -1.74 12.06
C ALA A 94 -29.13 -2.73 11.55
N LEU A 95 -29.61 -3.90 11.13
CA LEU A 95 -28.86 -4.94 10.40
C LEU A 95 -28.21 -4.42 9.10
N GLU A 96 -28.72 -3.31 8.54
CA GLU A 96 -28.26 -2.68 7.30
C GLU A 96 -27.25 -1.54 7.51
N SER A 97 -26.72 -1.38 8.71
CA SER A 97 -25.80 -0.27 9.02
C SER A 97 -24.54 -0.26 8.13
N LEU A 98 -24.17 -1.41 7.56
CA LEU A 98 -23.04 -1.57 6.65
C LEU A 98 -23.50 -2.12 5.31
N THR A 99 -23.24 -1.39 4.22
CA THR A 99 -23.58 -1.83 2.86
C THR A 99 -22.36 -1.80 1.96
N ALA A 100 -22.22 -2.77 1.06
CA ALA A 100 -21.17 -2.75 0.04
C ALA A 100 -21.25 -1.48 -0.81
N PHE A 101 -20.10 -0.83 -1.02
CA PHE A 101 -20.02 0.31 -1.92
C PHE A 101 -20.19 -0.15 -3.37
N LYS A 102 -21.13 0.46 -4.08
CA LYS A 102 -21.37 0.23 -5.51
C LYS A 102 -21.15 1.55 -6.25
N THR A 103 -20.35 1.52 -7.30
CA THR A 103 -20.13 2.68 -8.17
C THR A 103 -21.40 2.94 -8.97
N GLN A 104 -21.86 4.19 -8.98
CA GLN A 104 -23.03 4.62 -9.76
C GLN A 104 -22.63 5.59 -10.87
N THR A 105 -21.55 6.33 -10.65
CA THR A 105 -21.02 7.32 -11.58
C THR A 105 -19.54 7.08 -11.84
N ILE A 106 -19.00 7.63 -12.93
CA ILE A 106 -17.55 7.60 -13.22
C ILE A 106 -16.77 8.22 -12.04
N SER A 107 -17.31 9.26 -11.42
CA SER A 107 -16.68 9.95 -10.28
C SER A 107 -16.50 9.06 -9.04
N ASP A 108 -17.33 8.03 -8.88
CA ASP A 108 -17.22 7.08 -7.78
C ASP A 108 -15.97 6.21 -7.88
N TYR A 109 -15.44 6.00 -9.10
CA TYR A 109 -14.21 5.24 -9.28
C TYR A 109 -12.97 5.94 -8.72
N CYS A 110 -13.05 7.24 -8.44
CA CYS A 110 -11.97 7.97 -7.76
C CYS A 110 -11.72 7.49 -6.32
N TYR A 111 -12.68 6.80 -5.71
CA TYR A 111 -12.52 6.22 -4.38
C TYR A 111 -11.84 4.85 -4.41
N ILE A 112 -11.72 4.21 -5.57
CA ILE A 112 -11.06 2.91 -5.71
C ILE A 112 -9.56 3.13 -5.84
N LYS A 113 -8.79 2.57 -4.89
CA LYS A 113 -7.32 2.63 -4.85
C LYS A 113 -6.63 1.29 -5.08
N GLN A 114 -7.40 0.21 -5.09
CA GLN A 114 -6.94 -1.10 -5.50
C GLN A 114 -7.22 -1.25 -7.00
N PHE A 115 -6.19 -1.16 -7.82
CA PHE A 115 -6.30 -1.26 -9.27
C PHE A 115 -5.13 -2.03 -9.86
N HIS A 116 -5.37 -2.60 -11.03
CA HIS A 116 -4.33 -3.15 -11.87
C HIS A 116 -4.03 -2.18 -13.01
N SER A 117 -2.77 -2.15 -13.45
CA SER A 117 -2.34 -1.28 -14.54
C SER A 117 -1.46 -2.01 -15.54
N ILE A 118 -1.76 -1.88 -16.83
CA ILE A 118 -0.92 -2.29 -17.97
C ILE A 118 -0.95 -1.16 -18.99
N ASN A 119 0.20 -0.81 -19.59
CA ASN A 119 0.30 0.19 -20.66
C ASN A 119 -0.48 1.49 -20.41
N GLU A 120 -0.30 2.06 -19.21
CA GLU A 120 -0.93 3.33 -18.79
C GLU A 120 -2.46 3.30 -18.70
N THR A 121 -3.04 2.11 -18.77
CA THR A 121 -4.47 1.87 -18.59
C THR A 121 -4.71 1.26 -17.22
N LEU A 122 -5.71 1.77 -16.51
CA LEU A 122 -6.18 1.26 -15.23
C LEU A 122 -7.46 0.47 -15.42
N CYS A 123 -7.53 -0.68 -14.76
CA CYS A 123 -8.77 -1.42 -14.56
C CYS A 123 -9.24 -1.18 -13.11
N LEU A 124 -10.37 -0.47 -12.96
CA LEU A 124 -10.91 -0.08 -11.66
C LEU A 124 -12.24 -0.79 -11.40
N SER A 125 -12.36 -1.44 -10.23
CA SER A 125 -13.63 -1.90 -9.69
C SER A 125 -13.54 -1.99 -8.17
N THR A 126 -14.69 -2.04 -7.51
CA THR A 126 -14.78 -2.30 -6.06
C THR A 126 -14.51 -3.77 -5.73
N HIS A 127 -14.38 -4.62 -6.76
CA HIS A 127 -14.12 -6.05 -6.68
C HIS A 127 -12.92 -6.44 -7.55
N PRO A 128 -12.34 -7.64 -7.34
CA PRO A 128 -11.30 -8.16 -8.21
C PRO A 128 -11.69 -8.10 -9.68
N VAL A 129 -10.74 -7.69 -10.52
CA VAL A 129 -10.92 -7.54 -11.97
C VAL A 129 -9.97 -8.50 -12.66
N ASN A 130 -10.46 -9.21 -13.67
CA ASN A 130 -9.62 -9.97 -14.57
C ASN A 130 -9.08 -9.01 -15.63
N MET A 131 -7.77 -8.96 -15.81
CA MET A 131 -7.12 -8.10 -16.79
C MET A 131 -6.34 -8.97 -17.77
N SER A 132 -6.59 -8.78 -19.06
CA SER A 132 -5.86 -9.42 -20.14
C SER A 132 -5.35 -8.38 -21.14
N TYR A 133 -4.33 -8.76 -21.91
CA TYR A 133 -3.73 -7.91 -22.93
C TYR A 133 -3.63 -8.71 -24.22
N GLU A 134 -4.45 -8.33 -25.21
CA GLU A 134 -4.53 -9.00 -26.50
C GLU A 134 -4.55 -7.96 -27.61
N ASN A 135 -3.82 -8.20 -28.72
CA ASN A 135 -3.78 -7.31 -29.88
C ASN A 135 -3.53 -5.83 -29.54
N ASN A 136 -2.57 -5.58 -28.65
CA ASN A 136 -2.24 -4.24 -28.13
C ASN A 136 -3.38 -3.50 -27.41
N THR A 137 -4.40 -4.22 -26.95
CA THR A 137 -5.55 -3.66 -26.22
C THR A 137 -5.64 -4.30 -24.83
N VAL A 138 -5.87 -3.47 -23.82
CA VAL A 138 -6.12 -3.93 -22.44
C VAL A 138 -7.61 -4.20 -22.28
N PHE A 139 -7.95 -5.40 -21.85
CA PHE A 139 -9.32 -5.81 -21.52
C PHE A 139 -9.44 -5.94 -20.01
N CYS A 140 -10.48 -5.31 -19.46
CA CYS A 140 -10.80 -5.37 -18.03
C CYS A 140 -12.18 -6.00 -17.87
N GLU A 141 -12.23 -7.21 -17.31
CA GLU A 141 -13.46 -7.98 -17.14
C GLU A 141 -13.85 -8.07 -15.67
N ALA A 142 -15.12 -7.79 -15.39
CA ALA A 142 -15.66 -7.94 -14.06
C ALA A 142 -15.71 -9.43 -13.69
N THR A 143 -15.24 -9.78 -12.50
CA THR A 143 -15.42 -11.14 -11.97
C THR A 143 -16.89 -11.45 -11.65
N THR A 144 -17.73 -10.41 -11.49
CA THR A 144 -19.17 -10.53 -11.26
C THR A 144 -19.92 -9.36 -11.92
N GLU A 145 -21.14 -9.60 -12.39
CA GLU A 145 -21.96 -8.57 -13.05
C GLU A 145 -22.39 -7.41 -12.11
N HIS A 146 -22.35 -7.63 -10.79
CA HIS A 146 -22.81 -6.64 -9.81
C HIS A 146 -21.81 -5.50 -9.55
N PHE A 147 -20.57 -5.63 -10.01
CA PHE A 147 -19.49 -4.69 -9.74
C PHE A 147 -18.83 -4.24 -11.04
N PRO A 148 -19.36 -3.17 -11.67
CA PRO A 148 -18.92 -2.75 -12.99
C PRO A 148 -17.46 -2.30 -12.98
N VAL A 149 -16.77 -2.56 -14.08
CA VAL A 149 -15.36 -2.21 -14.27
C VAL A 149 -15.25 -0.95 -15.12
N LEU A 150 -14.36 -0.04 -14.73
CA LEU A 150 -13.97 1.11 -15.52
C LEU A 150 -12.55 0.89 -16.05
N THR A 151 -12.42 0.98 -17.37
CA THR A 151 -11.14 1.08 -18.07
C THR A 151 -10.86 2.54 -18.36
N ILE A 152 -9.73 3.08 -17.88
CA ILE A 152 -9.38 4.50 -18.04
C ILE A 152 -7.87 4.68 -18.11
N SER A 153 -7.38 5.72 -18.80
CA SER A 153 -5.96 6.08 -18.76
C SER A 153 -5.56 6.60 -17.37
N ILE A 154 -4.28 6.43 -17.00
CA ILE A 154 -3.74 7.00 -15.75
C ILE A 154 -3.89 8.53 -15.74
N GLU A 155 -3.65 9.19 -16.88
CA GLU A 155 -3.75 10.65 -17.00
C GLU A 155 -5.19 11.13 -16.76
N ASP A 156 -6.17 10.52 -17.42
CA ASP A 156 -7.58 10.88 -17.28
C ASP A 156 -8.10 10.60 -15.88
N TYR A 157 -7.66 9.49 -15.27
CA TYR A 157 -7.97 9.18 -13.87
C TYR A 157 -7.45 10.28 -12.95
N LEU A 158 -6.17 10.64 -13.05
CA LEU A 158 -5.56 11.68 -12.21
C LEU A 158 -6.30 13.02 -12.36
N LYS A 159 -6.57 13.43 -13.59
CA LYS A 159 -7.27 14.68 -13.90
C LYS A 159 -8.69 14.69 -13.34
N SER A 160 -9.41 13.58 -13.47
CA SER A 160 -10.80 13.46 -13.00
C SER A 160 -10.89 13.37 -11.48
N CYS A 161 -9.90 12.75 -10.83
CA CYS A 161 -9.93 12.44 -9.41
C CYS A 161 -9.20 13.45 -8.52
N GLU A 162 -8.41 14.38 -9.07
CA GLU A 162 -7.65 15.36 -8.29
C GLU A 162 -8.53 16.17 -7.30
N LYS A 163 -9.75 16.52 -7.71
CA LYS A 163 -10.70 17.29 -6.87
C LYS A 163 -11.60 16.42 -5.98
N ILE A 164 -11.54 15.10 -6.13
CA ILE A 164 -12.43 14.15 -5.43
C ILE A 164 -11.65 13.40 -4.35
N SER A 165 -10.52 12.81 -4.74
CA SER A 165 -9.74 11.90 -3.91
C SER A 165 -8.25 11.90 -4.31
N SER A 166 -7.59 13.06 -4.25
CA SER A 166 -6.13 13.20 -4.45
C SER A 166 -5.24 12.45 -3.46
N SER A 167 -5.76 12.17 -2.26
CA SER A 167 -5.05 11.46 -1.20
C SER A 167 -6.03 10.74 -0.28
N VAL A 168 -5.54 9.70 0.38
CA VAL A 168 -6.34 8.87 1.29
C VAL A 168 -5.58 8.69 2.59
N THR A 169 -6.28 8.90 3.71
CA THR A 169 -5.79 8.52 5.03
C THR A 169 -6.43 7.20 5.43
N TYR A 170 -5.62 6.23 5.80
CA TYR A 170 -6.05 4.93 6.30
C TYR A 170 -5.85 4.87 7.81
N ILE A 171 -6.86 4.36 8.51
CA ILE A 171 -6.82 4.05 9.95
C ILE A 171 -7.17 2.57 10.08
N TYR A 172 -6.16 1.72 10.28
CA TYR A 172 -6.31 0.29 10.48
C TYR A 172 -6.43 -0.03 11.96
N PHE A 173 -7.45 -0.81 12.31
CA PHE A 173 -7.69 -1.39 13.62
C PHE A 173 -7.43 -2.89 13.51
N ALA A 174 -6.33 -3.35 14.11
CA ALA A 174 -6.01 -4.77 14.17
C ALA A 174 -7.01 -5.51 15.05
N SER A 175 -7.32 -6.76 14.69
CA SER A 175 -8.15 -7.65 15.49
C SER A 175 -7.29 -8.77 16.07
N ASP A 176 -6.99 -8.73 17.37
CA ASP A 176 -6.17 -9.75 18.04
C ASP A 176 -6.75 -11.17 17.93
N CYS A 177 -8.06 -11.29 17.66
CA CYS A 177 -8.73 -12.57 17.45
C CYS A 177 -8.52 -13.16 16.05
N ASP A 178 -7.99 -12.39 15.10
CA ASP A 178 -7.81 -12.83 13.71
C ASP A 178 -6.33 -13.20 13.47
N PRO A 179 -5.99 -14.44 13.06
CA PRO A 179 -4.60 -14.84 12.86
C PRO A 179 -3.91 -14.11 11.70
N GLU A 180 -4.65 -13.46 10.80
CA GLU A 180 -4.10 -12.69 9.69
C GLU A 180 -3.85 -11.21 10.03
N HIS A 181 -4.13 -10.78 11.27
CA HIS A 181 -3.92 -9.40 11.68
C HIS A 181 -2.46 -8.97 11.53
N VAL A 182 -2.27 -7.72 11.12
CA VAL A 182 -0.95 -7.11 11.14
C VAL A 182 -0.67 -6.66 12.57
N GLN A 183 0.35 -7.25 13.20
CA GLN A 183 0.77 -6.87 14.54
C GLN A 183 1.29 -5.41 14.54
N ILE A 184 0.78 -4.61 15.48
CA ILE A 184 1.15 -3.20 15.69
C ILE A 184 1.55 -2.99 17.17
N PRO A 185 2.78 -2.52 17.46
CA PRO A 185 3.84 -2.13 16.51
C PRO A 185 4.36 -3.32 15.71
N ASN A 186 4.82 -3.05 14.48
CA ASN A 186 5.33 -4.09 13.58
C ASN A 186 6.86 -4.17 13.68
N GLU A 187 7.42 -5.38 13.63
CA GLU A 187 8.87 -5.60 13.68
C GLU A 187 9.58 -5.08 12.42
N ASN A 188 8.88 -4.98 11.29
CA ASN A 188 9.44 -4.45 10.05
C ASN A 188 9.49 -2.91 10.11
N THR A 189 10.70 -2.35 10.15
CA THR A 189 10.97 -0.91 10.27
C THR A 189 10.47 -0.06 9.10
N HIS A 190 10.17 -0.68 7.96
CA HIS A 190 9.56 -0.01 6.81
C HIS A 190 8.04 0.17 6.96
N VAL A 191 7.40 -0.54 7.89
CA VAL A 191 5.98 -0.34 8.25
C VAL A 191 5.88 0.81 9.24
N ARG A 192 5.67 2.02 8.72
CA ARG A 192 5.54 3.24 9.53
C ARG A 192 4.08 3.61 9.75
N CYS A 193 3.56 3.20 10.89
CA CYS A 193 2.35 3.77 11.47
C CYS A 193 2.72 5.17 12.00
N GLU A 194 1.89 6.19 11.73
CA GLU A 194 2.10 7.62 12.02
C GLU A 194 2.75 8.45 10.89
N ASN A 195 2.79 7.95 9.65
CA ASN A 195 3.26 8.74 8.51
C ASN A 195 2.25 9.84 8.12
N PHE A 196 2.43 11.03 8.69
CA PHE A 196 1.78 12.27 8.28
C PHE A 196 2.81 13.30 7.83
N SER A 197 2.51 14.00 6.74
CA SER A 197 3.06 15.35 6.55
C SER A 197 2.34 16.30 7.51
N ASP A 198 3.05 17.19 8.20
CA ASP A 198 2.49 18.12 9.20
C ASP A 198 1.29 18.94 8.69
N GLU A 199 1.23 19.20 7.38
CA GLU A 199 0.13 19.87 6.69
C GLU A 199 -1.24 19.15 6.82
N MET A 200 -1.26 17.83 7.03
CA MET A 200 -2.50 17.06 7.20
C MET A 200 -3.01 17.05 8.65
N LYS A 201 -2.12 17.07 9.65
CA LYS A 201 -2.50 17.11 11.07
C LYS A 201 -3.35 18.34 11.41
N SER A 202 -3.15 19.44 10.68
CA SER A 202 -3.88 20.70 10.89
C SER A 202 -5.33 20.68 10.38
N LYS A 203 -5.72 19.69 9.56
CA LYS A 203 -7.08 19.61 9.00
C LYS A 203 -8.10 19.20 10.07
N LYS A 204 -9.23 19.91 10.14
CA LYS A 204 -10.35 19.66 11.07
C LYS A 204 -10.86 18.21 11.08
N ILE A 205 -10.72 17.49 9.96
CA ILE A 205 -11.08 16.07 9.85
C ILE A 205 -10.14 15.20 10.67
N MET A 206 -8.83 15.51 10.72
CA MET A 206 -7.84 14.70 11.45
C MET A 206 -7.88 14.92 12.95
N LYS A 207 -8.23 16.13 13.41
CA LYS A 207 -8.51 16.38 14.84
C LYS A 207 -9.59 15.47 15.42
N LYS A 208 -10.53 14.98 14.60
CA LYS A 208 -11.56 14.03 15.04
C LYS A 208 -11.02 12.60 15.23
N PHE A 209 -9.80 12.33 14.79
CA PHE A 209 -9.14 11.04 14.90
C PHE A 209 -7.88 11.11 15.77
N ASP A 210 -7.77 12.16 16.60
CA ASP A 210 -6.64 12.31 17.53
C ASP A 210 -6.55 11.09 18.48
N PHE A 211 -7.69 10.45 18.78
CA PHE A 211 -7.78 9.23 19.59
C PHE A 211 -7.03 8.02 18.97
N ALA A 212 -6.88 8.00 17.65
CA ALA A 212 -6.30 6.87 16.92
C ALA A 212 -4.77 6.90 16.98
N PHE A 213 -4.18 8.05 17.29
CA PHE A 213 -2.73 8.21 17.38
C PHE A 213 -2.20 7.58 18.66
N ASN A 214 -1.07 6.90 18.55
CA ASN A 214 -0.33 6.27 19.65
C ASN A 214 -1.12 5.18 20.42
N LYS A 215 -2.28 4.74 19.91
CA LYS A 215 -3.02 3.63 20.50
C LYS A 215 -2.48 2.31 19.96
N THR A 216 -2.10 1.41 20.87
CA THR A 216 -1.67 0.06 20.52
C THR A 216 -2.74 -0.65 19.68
N GLY A 217 -2.33 -1.40 18.66
CA GLY A 217 -3.24 -2.08 17.74
C GLY A 217 -3.86 -1.18 16.65
N ILE A 218 -3.52 0.12 16.60
CA ILE A 218 -3.98 1.03 15.54
C ILE A 218 -2.80 1.53 14.70
N CYS A 219 -2.94 1.45 13.38
CA CYS A 219 -1.98 2.00 12.44
C CYS A 219 -2.62 3.08 11.57
N VAL A 220 -2.01 4.26 11.50
CA VAL A 220 -2.49 5.37 10.67
C VAL A 220 -1.43 5.76 9.64
N PHE A 221 -1.81 5.86 8.38
CA PHE A 221 -0.90 6.29 7.31
C PHE A 221 -1.65 6.97 6.16
N THR A 222 -0.96 7.81 5.41
CA THR A 222 -1.53 8.53 4.26
C THR A 222 -0.83 8.14 2.96
N GLU A 223 -1.63 8.02 1.91
CA GLU A 223 -1.17 7.80 0.55
C GLU A 223 -1.64 8.94 -0.36
N LYS A 224 -0.76 9.39 -1.27
CA LYS A 224 -1.09 10.38 -2.31
C LYS A 224 -1.08 9.68 -3.66
N ASP A 225 -2.10 9.89 -4.49
CA ASP A 225 -2.23 9.24 -5.79
C ASP A 225 -1.01 9.49 -6.70
N LYS A 226 -0.50 10.73 -6.68
CA LYS A 226 0.69 11.12 -7.47
C LYS A 226 1.94 10.33 -7.09
N PHE A 227 2.12 9.92 -5.83
CA PHE A 227 3.31 9.18 -5.41
C PHE A 227 3.27 7.72 -5.88
N VAL A 228 2.11 7.08 -5.75
CA VAL A 228 1.89 5.67 -6.15
C VAL A 228 2.05 5.49 -7.65
N LEU A 229 1.51 6.44 -8.42
CA LEU A 229 1.56 6.38 -9.87
C LEU A 229 2.94 6.81 -10.42
N ASN A 230 3.64 7.74 -9.77
CA ASN A 230 5.03 8.06 -10.12
C ASN A 230 5.98 6.88 -9.84
N LEU A 231 5.75 6.11 -8.77
CA LEU A 231 6.50 4.89 -8.50
C LEU A 231 6.21 3.83 -9.57
N LEU A 232 4.95 3.68 -10.00
CA LEU A 232 4.58 2.79 -11.10
C LEU A 232 5.15 3.23 -12.45
N GLN A 233 5.39 4.52 -12.68
CA GLN A 233 6.12 5.03 -13.85
C GLN A 233 7.63 4.77 -13.76
N TYR A 234 8.23 4.91 -12.57
CA TYR A 234 9.65 4.65 -12.35
C TYR A 234 10.02 3.17 -12.53
N LEU A 235 9.15 2.26 -12.10
CA LEU A 235 9.33 0.81 -12.26
C LEU A 235 9.14 0.29 -13.70
N LYS A 236 8.90 1.18 -14.67
CA LYS A 236 8.85 0.87 -16.12
C LYS A 236 10.17 1.15 -16.85
N GLN A 237 11.18 1.69 -16.17
CA GLN A 237 12.55 1.83 -16.69
C GLN A 237 13.35 0.56 -16.37
#